data_AF-A0A7H8QBZ7-F1
#
_entry.id   AF-A0A7H8QBZ7-F1
#
_cell.length_a   1.000
_cell.length_b   1.000
_cell.length_c   1.000
_cell.angle_alpha   90.00
_cell.angle_beta   90.00
_cell.angle_gamma   90.00
#
_symmetry.space_group_name_H-M   'P 1'
#
loop_
_entity.id
_entity.type
_entity.pdbx_description
1 polymer ?
#
loop_
_entity_poly.entity_id
_entity_poly.type
_entity_poly.pdbx_seq_one_letter_code
_entity_poly.pdbx_strand_id
1 'polypeptide(L)'
;MKRKNLANGIVLAFSVIFIRFLDVHVYDMNLLFTLLLIVVLIAGLMKLVARFPSLDKPVGKRAAMITNITVVFVIFLSFFALDL
;
A
#
# COMPACT_ATOMS: atom_id res chain seq x y z
N MET A 1 13.17 11.22 -8.07
CA MET A 1 12.35 10.49 -7.07
C MET A 1 13.13 9.27 -6.61
N LYS A 2 13.10 8.93 -5.32
CA LYS A 2 13.75 7.71 -4.78
C LYS A 2 12.79 6.52 -4.88
N ARG A 3 13.31 5.29 -4.99
CA ARG A 3 12.49 4.05 -4.96
C ARG A 3 11.68 3.95 -3.66
N LYS A 4 12.21 4.52 -2.58
CA LYS A 4 11.51 4.63 -1.29
C LYS A 4 10.15 5.32 -1.40
N ASN A 5 10.00 6.37 -2.20
CA ASN A 5 8.71 7.05 -2.37
C ASN A 5 7.69 6.17 -3.11
N LEU A 6 8.15 5.36 -4.05
CA LEU A 6 7.33 4.37 -4.75
C LEU A 6 6.91 3.24 -3.82
N ALA A 7 7.85 2.75 -3.01
CA ALA A 7 7.56 1.75 -1.99
C ALA A 7 6.51 2.26 -0.98
N ASN A 8 6.56 3.53 -0.59
CA ASN A 8 5.52 4.13 0.28
C ASN A 8 4.13 4.07 -0.37
N GLY A 9 4.02 4.40 -1.67
CA GLY A 9 2.76 4.30 -2.40
C GLY A 9 2.23 2.87 -2.47
N ILE A 10 3.12 1.90 -2.72
CA ILE A 10 2.78 0.46 -2.73
C ILE A 10 2.32 -0.01 -1.34
N VAL A 11 3.05 0.37 -0.29
CA VAL A 11 2.71 0.01 1.10
C VAL A 11 1.35 0.57 1.48
N LEU A 12 1.08 1.83 1.14
CA LEU A 12 -0.19 2.47 1.43
C LEU A 12 -1.34 1.78 0.68
N ALA A 13 -1.18 1.54 -0.62
CA ALA A 13 -2.16 0.81 -1.43
C ALA A 13 -2.48 -0.58 -0.86
N PHE A 14 -1.44 -1.37 -0.59
CA PHE A 14 -1.57 -2.69 0.00
C PHE A 14 -2.27 -2.65 1.37
N SER A 15 -1.88 -1.71 2.23
CA SER A 15 -2.45 -1.60 3.58
C SER A 15 -3.95 -1.30 3.52
N VAL A 16 -4.37 -0.41 2.62
CA VAL A 16 -5.80 -0.09 2.43
C VAL A 16 -6.57 -1.32 1.93
N ILE A 17 -6.10 -1.96 0.86
CA ILE A 17 -6.76 -3.15 0.29
C ILE A 17 -6.88 -4.27 1.33
N PHE A 18 -5.78 -4.57 2.03
CA PHE A 18 -5.72 -5.66 2.99
C PHE A 18 -6.67 -5.44 4.17
N ILE A 19 -6.67 -4.23 4.76
CA ILE A 19 -7.57 -3.94 5.87
C ILE A 19 -9.02 -3.91 5.41
N ARG A 20 -9.31 -3.38 4.22
CA ARG A 20 -10.67 -3.38 3.68
C ARG A 20 -11.19 -4.79 3.43
N PHE A 21 -10.31 -5.68 2.96
CA PHE A 21 -10.64 -7.09 2.81
C PHE A 21 -11.02 -7.73 4.14
N LEU A 22 -10.25 -7.47 5.20
CA LEU A 22 -10.59 -7.98 6.52
C LEU A 22 -11.92 -7.41 7.03
N ASP A 23 -12.16 -6.12 6.81
CA ASP A 23 -13.39 -5.44 7.25
C ASP A 23 -14.65 -6.02 6.60
N VAL A 24 -14.58 -6.29 5.29
CA VAL A 24 -15.73 -6.80 4.53
C VAL A 24 -15.91 -8.31 4.73
N HIS A 25 -14.82 -9.09 4.76
CA HIS A 25 -14.90 -10.56 4.68
C HIS A 25 -14.69 -11.30 5.99
N VAL A 26 -14.01 -10.70 6.97
CA VAL A 26 -13.66 -11.38 8.22
C VAL A 26 -14.51 -10.87 9.37
N TYR A 27 -14.63 -9.56 9.53
CA TYR A 27 -15.37 -8.96 10.64
C TYR A 27 -15.67 -7.48 10.38
N ASP A 28 -16.90 -7.05 10.65
CA ASP A 28 -17.33 -5.64 10.57
C ASP A 28 -16.62 -4.80 11.65
N MET A 29 -15.53 -4.14 11.27
CA MET A 29 -14.70 -3.38 12.18
C MET A 29 -15.19 -1.96 12.32
N ASN A 30 -15.22 -1.46 13.56
CA ASN A 30 -15.46 -0.05 13.80
C ASN A 30 -14.39 0.80 13.09
N LEU A 31 -14.82 1.85 12.38
CA LEU A 31 -13.99 2.78 11.63
C LEU A 31 -12.71 3.20 12.36
N LEU A 32 -12.80 3.52 13.67
CA LEU A 32 -11.63 3.93 14.46
C LEU A 32 -10.58 2.81 14.57
N PHE A 33 -11.02 1.57 14.73
CA PHE A 33 -10.14 0.41 14.79
C PHE A 33 -9.50 0.13 13.42
N THR A 34 -10.28 0.24 12.35
CA THR A 34 -9.81 0.11 10.96
C THR A 34 -8.72 1.13 10.65
N LEU A 35 -8.92 2.40 11.00
CA LEU A 35 -7.92 3.45 10.81
C LEU A 35 -6.64 3.18 11.61
N LEU A 36 -6.78 2.74 12.87
CA LEU A 36 -5.65 2.41 13.72
C LEU A 36 -4.83 1.25 13.13
N LEU A 37 -5.50 0.20 12.66
CA LEU A 37 -4.84 -0.93 11.98
C LEU A 37 -4.10 -0.50 10.72
N ILE A 38 -4.70 0.36 9.89
CA ILE A 38 -4.03 0.90 8.69
C ILE A 38 -2.76 1.65 9.09
N VAL A 39 -2.81 2.53 10.09
CA VAL A 39 -1.64 3.30 10.55
C VAL A 39 -0.54 2.37 11.08
N VAL A 40 -0.91 1.40 11.92
CA VAL A 40 0.04 0.42 12.48
C VAL A 40 0.69 -0.42 11.37
N LEU A 41 -0.10 -0.88 10.41
CA LEU A 41 0.37 -1.67 9.28
C LEU A 41 1.31 -0.88 8.38
N ILE A 42 0.95 0.36 8.03
CA ILE A 42 1.80 1.27 7.25
C ILE A 42 3.12 1.52 7.98
N ALA A 43 3.08 1.84 9.28
CA ALA A 43 4.29 2.08 10.07
C ALA A 43 5.20 0.85 10.13
N GLY A 44 4.62 -0.33 10.34
CA GLY A 44 5.35 -1.61 10.36
C GLY A 44 6.01 -1.92 9.02
N LEU A 45 5.25 -1.82 7.93
CA LEU A 45 5.74 -2.06 6.58
C LEU A 45 6.79 -1.03 6.16
N MET A 46 6.60 0.25 6.48
CA MET A 46 7.61 1.28 6.19
C MET A 46 8.92 1.03 6.94
N LYS A 47 8.85 0.54 8.19
CA LYS A 47 10.05 0.16 8.96
C LYS A 47 10.78 -1.03 8.33
N LEU A 48 10.05 -2.00 7.78
CA LEU A 48 10.63 -3.10 7.00
C LEU A 48 11.26 -2.61 5.69
N VAL A 49 10.54 -1.77 4.95
CA VAL A 49 11.00 -1.15 3.69
C VAL A 49 12.28 -0.32 3.92
N ALA A 50 12.36 0.41 5.03
CA ALA A 50 13.54 1.20 5.39
C ALA A 50 14.79 0.36 5.65
N ARG A 51 14.64 -0.95 5.93
CA ARG A 51 15.77 -1.88 6.12
C ARG A 51 16.44 -2.28 4.80
N PHE A 52 15.83 -1.99 3.65
CA PHE A 52 16.37 -2.33 2.33
C PHE A 52 17.13 -1.15 1.70
N PRO A 53 18.48 -1.14 1.74
CA PRO A 53 19.30 -0.06 1.16
C PRO A 53 19.18 0.01 -0.38
N SER A 54 18.67 -1.03 -1.03
CA SER A 54 18.39 -1.05 -2.48
C SER A 54 17.31 -0.05 -2.90
N LEU A 55 16.50 0.47 -1.97
CA LEU A 55 15.42 1.42 -2.19
C LEU A 55 15.85 2.90 -2.09
N ASP A 56 17.09 3.18 -1.70
CA ASP A 56 17.64 4.54 -1.73
C ASP A 56 18.10 4.98 -3.12
N LYS A 57 18.15 4.05 -4.08
CA LYS A 57 18.53 4.36 -5.46
C LYS A 57 17.50 5.29 -6.12
N PRO A 58 17.95 6.26 -6.93
CA PRO A 58 17.06 7.10 -7.70
C PRO A 58 16.30 6.27 -8.75
N VAL A 59 15.07 6.69 -9.05
CA VAL A 59 14.22 6.13 -10.10
C VAL A 59 14.02 7.17 -11.18
N GLY A 60 14.15 6.73 -12.44
CA GLY A 60 13.79 7.55 -13.59
C GLY A 60 12.31 7.89 -13.61
N LYS A 61 11.95 9.08 -14.11
CA LYS A 61 10.55 9.55 -14.14
C LYS A 61 9.58 8.55 -14.82
N ARG A 62 10.02 7.90 -15.91
CA ARG A 62 9.23 6.88 -16.62
C ARG A 62 8.90 5.67 -15.75
N ALA A 63 9.90 5.11 -15.06
CA ALA A 63 9.69 3.96 -14.18
C ALA A 63 8.76 4.32 -13.00
N ALA A 64 8.91 5.53 -12.43
CA ALA A 64 8.02 6.00 -11.37
C ALA A 64 6.56 6.13 -11.86
N MET A 65 6.35 6.67 -13.06
CA MET A 65 5.04 6.79 -13.67
C MET A 65 4.41 5.42 -13.93
N ILE A 66 5.16 4.49 -14.53
CA ILE A 66 4.68 3.12 -14.79
C ILE A 66 4.24 2.45 -13.49
N THR A 67 5.10 2.45 -12.47
CA THR A 67 4.76 1.83 -11.18
C THR A 67 3.55 2.50 -10.53
N ASN A 68 3.41 3.82 -10.57
CA ASN A 68 2.23 4.49 -10.01
C ASN A 68 0.95 4.07 -10.76
N ILE A 69 0.98 4.01 -12.09
CA ILE A 69 -0.15 3.54 -12.89
C ILE A 69 -0.47 2.09 -12.53
N THR A 70 0.54 1.22 -12.43
CA THR A 70 0.37 -0.17 -12.02
C THR A 70 -0.25 -0.27 -10.63
N VAL A 71 0.21 0.54 -9.66
CA VAL A 71 -0.35 0.54 -8.30
C VAL A 71 -1.82 0.94 -8.31
N VAL A 72 -2.18 2.02 -8.99
CA VAL A 72 -3.58 2.46 -9.11
C VAL A 72 -4.43 1.39 -9.78
N PHE A 73 -3.93 0.78 -10.85
CA PHE A 73 -4.63 -0.28 -11.56
C PHE A 73 -4.84 -1.52 -10.69
N VAL A 74 -3.83 -1.91 -9.89
CA VAL A 74 -3.93 -3.01 -8.93
C VAL A 74 -4.93 -2.69 -7.81
N ILE A 75 -4.97 -1.46 -7.31
CA ILE A 75 -6.01 -1.04 -6.35
C ILE A 75 -7.38 -1.24 -6.98
N PHE A 76 -7.61 -0.70 -8.17
CA PHE A 76 -8.89 -0.80 -8.85
C PHE A 76 -9.31 -2.26 -9.07
N LEU A 77 -8.40 -3.09 -9.58
CA LEU A 77 -8.64 -4.52 -9.77
C LEU A 77 -8.91 -5.24 -8.45
N SER A 78 -8.22 -4.88 -7.37
CA SER A 78 -8.42 -5.51 -6.07
C SER A 78 -9.80 -5.19 -5.52
N PHE A 79 -10.23 -3.93 -5.59
CA PHE A 79 -11.58 -3.55 -5.16
C PHE A 79 -12.66 -4.24 -6.01
N PHE A 80 -12.47 -4.32 -7.32
CA PHE A 80 -13.42 -5.00 -8.20
C PHE A 80 -13.46 -6.52 -8.02
N ALA A 81 -12.30 -7.17 -7.90
CA ALA A 81 -12.21 -8.63 -7.84
C ALA A 81 -12.51 -9.21 -6.45
N LEU A 82 -12.26 -8.43 -5.39
CA LEU A 82 -12.51 -8.83 -4.01
C LEU A 82 -13.80 -8.21 -3.44
N ASP A 83 -14.60 -7.53 -4.27
CA ASP A 83 -15.89 -6.90 -3.87
C ASP A 83 -15.77 -6.07 -2.58
N LEU A 84 -14.78 -5.15 -2.55
CA LEU A 84 -14.39 -4.31 -1.40
C LEU A 84 -15.07 -2.93 -1.33
#